data_AF-A0A6P4EXD8-F1
#
_entry.id   AF-A0A6P4EXD8-F1
#
_cell.length_a   1.000
_cell.length_b   1.000
_cell.length_c   1.000
_cell.angle_alpha   90.00
_cell.angle_beta   90.00
_cell.angle_gamma   90.00
#
_symmetry.space_group_name_H-M   'P 1'
#
loop_
_entity.id
_entity.type
_entity.pdbx_description
1 polymer ?
#
loop_
_entity_poly.entity_id
_entity_poly.type
_entity_poly.pdbx_seq_one_letter_code
_entity_poly.pdbx_strand_id
1 'polypeptide(L)'
;AFSTPGGNSISACELTCILIGSLARPVVPAGQSMKEGRWDRKLYAGTELYGKTLAVLGLGRIGREVAIRMKTWGMRIIGYDPITTEAEAKAAGIEKMTLEEIWPLADYITVHTPLIPATRSKLNFSV
;
A
#
# COMPACT_ATOMS: atom_id res chain seq x y z
N ALA A 1 8.61 27.58 9.48
CA ALA A 1 9.40 26.63 8.67
C ALA A 1 8.75 26.52 7.30
N PHE A 2 9.49 26.78 6.22
CA PHE A 2 8.99 26.50 4.87
C PHE A 2 8.94 24.98 4.69
N SER A 3 7.82 24.47 4.19
CA SER A 3 7.72 23.08 3.73
C SER A 3 7.73 23.08 2.21
N THR A 4 8.10 21.95 1.61
CA THR A 4 8.00 21.72 0.17
C THR A 4 6.92 20.66 -0.08
N PRO A 5 5.61 21.03 -0.02
CA PRO A 5 4.53 20.07 -0.21
C PRO A 5 4.70 19.31 -1.51
N GLY A 6 4.75 17.99 -1.43
CA GLY A 6 4.86 17.12 -2.59
C GLY A 6 6.28 16.82 -3.07
N GLY A 7 7.31 17.53 -2.58
CA GLY A 7 8.70 17.36 -3.05
C GLY A 7 9.27 15.94 -2.89
N ASN A 8 8.73 15.15 -1.95
CA ASN A 8 9.12 13.76 -1.72
C ASN A 8 8.05 12.74 -2.13
N SER A 9 7.01 13.14 -2.86
CA SER A 9 5.85 12.26 -3.12
C SER A 9 6.23 11.00 -3.90
N ILE A 10 7.08 11.14 -4.92
CA ILE A 10 7.53 10.00 -5.74
C ILE A 10 8.44 9.08 -4.94
N SER A 11 9.41 9.62 -4.19
CA SER A 11 10.28 8.80 -3.34
C SER A 11 9.50 8.04 -2.26
N ALA A 12 8.48 8.68 -1.65
CA ALA A 12 7.61 8.01 -0.69
C ALA A 12 6.76 6.91 -1.36
N CYS A 13 6.27 7.15 -2.58
CA CYS A 13 5.54 6.16 -3.37
C CYS A 13 6.42 4.93 -3.70
N GLU A 14 7.63 5.15 -4.21
CA GLU A 14 8.59 4.08 -4.55
C GLU A 14 8.93 3.23 -3.33
N LEU A 15 9.26 3.88 -2.21
CA LEU A 15 9.52 3.18 -0.96
C LEU A 15 8.31 2.35 -0.50
N THR A 16 7.09 2.89 -0.63
CA THR A 16 5.86 2.14 -0.29
C THR A 16 5.73 0.88 -1.15
N CYS A 17 5.94 0.98 -2.47
CA CYS A 17 5.85 -0.17 -3.38
C CYS A 17 6.90 -1.24 -3.02
N ILE A 18 8.13 -0.82 -2.69
CA ILE A 18 9.21 -1.72 -2.25
C ILE A 18 8.84 -2.43 -0.94
N LEU A 19 8.24 -1.72 0.02
CA LEU A 19 7.81 -2.30 1.28
C LEU A 19 6.69 -3.34 1.08
N ILE A 20 5.71 -3.06 0.21
CA ILE A 20 4.67 -4.04 -0.16
C ILE A 20 5.31 -5.30 -0.76
N GLY A 21 6.26 -5.14 -1.70
CA GLY A 21 7.01 -6.27 -2.27
C GLY A 21 7.83 -7.05 -1.23
N SER A 22 8.42 -6.35 -0.26
CA SER A 22 9.21 -6.94 0.83
C SER A 22 8.36 -7.66 1.88
N LEU A 23 7.07 -7.31 2.00
CA LEU A 23 6.11 -8.08 2.79
C LEU A 23 5.68 -9.36 2.07
N ALA A 24 5.49 -9.29 0.74
CA ALA A 24 5.15 -10.46 -0.06
C ALA A 24 6.32 -11.47 -0.13
N ARG A 25 7.56 -10.99 -0.13
CA ARG A 25 8.75 -11.84 -0.27
C ARG A 25 9.78 -11.48 0.82
N PRO A 26 10.28 -12.46 1.61
CA PRO A 26 11.23 -12.19 2.69
C PRO A 26 12.65 -11.94 2.17
N VAL A 27 12.83 -10.92 1.32
CA VAL A 27 14.07 -10.64 0.58
C VAL A 27 15.25 -10.35 1.52
N VAL A 28 15.03 -9.56 2.58
CA VAL A 28 16.08 -9.19 3.53
C VAL A 28 16.65 -10.41 4.27
N PRO A 29 15.85 -11.22 4.99
CA PRO A 29 16.38 -12.40 5.66
C PRO A 29 16.87 -13.49 4.68
N ALA A 30 16.26 -13.62 3.50
CA ALA A 30 16.76 -14.53 2.46
C ALA A 30 18.16 -14.12 1.96
N GLY A 31 18.36 -12.82 1.71
CA GLY A 31 19.66 -12.29 1.30
C GLY A 31 20.72 -12.45 2.39
N GLN A 32 20.33 -12.39 3.65
CA GLN A 32 21.23 -12.65 4.78
C GLN A 32 21.64 -14.12 4.86
N SER A 33 20.70 -15.06 4.72
CA SER A 33 20.98 -16.51 4.65
C SER A 33 21.97 -16.85 3.53
N MET A 34 21.82 -16.23 2.36
CA MET A 34 22.76 -16.38 1.24
C MET A 34 24.18 -15.90 1.58
N LYS A 35 24.31 -14.75 2.25
CA LYS A 35 25.63 -14.23 2.68
C LYS A 35 26.31 -15.13 3.71
N GLU A 36 25.51 -15.88 4.47
CA GLU A 36 25.97 -16.89 5.43
C GLU A 36 26.30 -18.24 4.76
N GLY A 37 26.18 -18.33 3.43
CA GLY A 37 26.46 -19.56 2.68
C GLY A 37 25.36 -20.61 2.74
N ARG A 38 24.16 -20.24 3.20
CA ARG A 38 23.00 -21.15 3.31
C ARG A 38 22.09 -21.01 2.08
N TRP A 39 21.46 -22.12 1.68
CA TRP A 39 20.50 -22.18 0.57
C TRP A 39 19.12 -22.66 1.04
N ASP A 40 18.48 -21.85 1.88
CA ASP A 40 17.23 -22.21 2.58
C ASP A 40 15.97 -21.91 1.75
N ARG A 41 15.90 -22.40 0.50
CA ARG A 41 14.82 -22.07 -0.46
C ARG A 41 13.40 -22.29 0.10
N LYS A 42 13.22 -23.37 0.87
CA LYS A 42 11.91 -23.72 1.46
C LYS A 42 11.47 -22.75 2.55
N LEU A 43 12.41 -22.16 3.29
CA LEU A 43 12.13 -21.26 4.40
C LEU A 43 11.66 -19.87 3.91
N TYR A 44 12.15 -19.46 2.75
CA TYR A 44 11.91 -18.12 2.19
C TYR A 44 10.93 -18.11 1.01
N ALA A 45 9.97 -19.05 1.02
CA ALA A 45 8.79 -18.94 0.18
C ALA A 45 8.00 -17.68 0.58
N GLY A 46 7.41 -17.00 -0.39
CA GLY A 46 6.56 -15.85 -0.13
C GLY A 46 5.25 -15.96 -0.90
N THR A 47 4.51 -14.86 -0.93
CA THR A 47 3.24 -14.76 -1.62
C THR A 47 3.38 -14.02 -2.95
N GLU A 48 2.52 -14.35 -3.89
CA GLU A 48 2.38 -13.60 -5.13
C GLU A 48 1.44 -12.41 -4.91
N LEU A 49 1.81 -11.25 -5.47
CA LEU A 49 1.00 -10.03 -5.42
C LEU A 49 -0.06 -9.98 -6.54
N TYR A 50 0.19 -10.65 -7.66
CA TYR A 50 -0.76 -10.72 -8.77
C TYR A 50 -2.10 -11.29 -8.31
N GLY A 51 -3.21 -10.64 -8.68
CA GLY A 51 -4.56 -11.03 -8.29
C GLY A 51 -4.93 -10.71 -6.84
N LYS A 52 -4.02 -10.17 -6.02
CA LYS A 52 -4.32 -9.71 -4.66
C LYS A 52 -4.96 -8.34 -4.64
N THR A 53 -5.67 -8.03 -3.56
CA THR A 53 -6.33 -6.74 -3.35
C THR A 53 -5.50 -5.84 -2.45
N LEU A 54 -5.11 -4.67 -2.96
CA LEU A 54 -4.49 -3.59 -2.19
C LEU A 54 -5.53 -2.52 -1.87
N ALA A 55 -5.73 -2.27 -0.58
CA ALA A 55 -6.52 -1.17 -0.08
C ALA A 55 -5.64 0.06 0.20
N VAL A 56 -5.97 1.18 -0.45
CA VAL A 56 -5.28 2.47 -0.29
C VAL A 56 -6.15 3.42 0.53
N LEU A 57 -5.74 3.69 1.77
CA LEU A 57 -6.43 4.63 2.66
C LEU A 57 -5.79 6.01 2.53
N GLY A 58 -6.51 6.97 1.96
CA GLY A 58 -6.00 8.28 1.58
C GLY A 58 -5.59 8.31 0.11
N LEU A 59 -6.37 9.02 -0.70
CA LEU A 59 -6.25 9.10 -2.14
C LEU A 59 -5.68 10.46 -2.57
N GLY A 60 -4.76 11.00 -1.76
CA GLY A 60 -3.94 12.16 -2.12
C GLY A 60 -2.84 11.81 -3.13
N ARG A 61 -1.86 12.71 -3.29
CA ARG A 61 -0.75 12.55 -4.25
C ARG A 61 -0.06 11.19 -4.16
N ILE A 62 0.39 10.80 -2.95
CA ILE A 62 1.16 9.56 -2.77
C ILE A 62 0.28 8.32 -3.00
N GLY A 63 -0.91 8.28 -2.39
CA GLY A 63 -1.81 7.12 -2.52
C GLY A 63 -2.22 6.82 -3.96
N ARG A 64 -2.49 7.86 -4.77
CA ARG A 64 -2.78 7.71 -6.20
C ARG A 64 -1.58 7.16 -6.97
N GLU A 65 -0.37 7.66 -6.71
CA GLU A 65 0.85 7.15 -7.37
C GLU A 65 1.16 5.69 -7.00
N VAL A 66 0.91 5.30 -5.74
CA VAL A 66 1.02 3.89 -5.30
C VAL A 66 -0.01 3.02 -6.02
N ALA A 67 -1.28 3.45 -6.08
CA ALA A 67 -2.33 2.72 -6.78
C ALA A 67 -1.98 2.44 -8.25
N ILE A 68 -1.48 3.45 -8.97
CA ILE A 68 -1.08 3.33 -10.37
C ILE A 68 0.01 2.26 -10.55
N ARG A 69 1.06 2.29 -9.72
CA ARG A 69 2.18 1.33 -9.80
C ARG A 69 1.76 -0.07 -9.39
N MET A 70 1.01 -0.22 -8.30
CA MET A 70 0.62 -1.56 -7.83
C MET A 70 -0.42 -2.21 -8.74
N LYS A 71 -1.19 -1.41 -9.49
CA LYS A 71 -2.07 -1.94 -10.55
C LYS A 71 -1.27 -2.60 -11.68
N THR A 72 -0.09 -2.10 -12.06
CA THR A 72 0.73 -2.74 -13.11
C THR A 72 1.33 -4.07 -12.64
N TRP A 73 1.38 -4.31 -11.33
CA TRP A 73 1.74 -5.60 -10.74
C TRP A 73 0.55 -6.59 -10.73
N GLY A 74 -0.59 -6.19 -11.30
CA GLY A 74 -1.80 -7.01 -11.40
C GLY A 74 -2.61 -7.10 -10.11
N MET A 75 -2.42 -6.17 -9.17
CA MET A 75 -3.27 -6.09 -7.99
C MET A 75 -4.61 -5.42 -8.32
N ARG A 76 -5.69 -5.88 -7.68
CA ARG A 76 -6.95 -5.13 -7.59
C ARG A 76 -6.75 -3.97 -6.61
N ILE A 77 -7.12 -2.75 -7.02
CA ILE A 77 -6.96 -1.57 -6.17
C ILE A 77 -8.32 -1.08 -5.70
N ILE A 78 -8.52 -1.11 -4.38
CA ILE A 78 -9.67 -0.50 -3.70
C ILE A 78 -9.17 0.64 -2.80
N GLY A 79 -10.02 1.60 -2.45
CA GLY A 79 -9.56 2.70 -1.62
C GLY A 79 -10.64 3.55 -0.98
N TYR A 80 -10.22 4.30 0.05
CA TYR A 80 -11.08 5.20 0.79
C TYR A 80 -10.42 6.56 0.95
N ASP A 81 -11.18 7.60 0.67
CA ASP A 81 -10.82 8.99 0.98
C ASP A 81 -12.11 9.83 1.10
N PRO A 82 -12.29 10.58 2.20
CA PRO A 82 -13.52 11.33 2.43
C PRO A 82 -13.70 12.54 1.51
N ILE A 83 -12.63 13.01 0.87
CA ILE A 83 -12.61 14.24 0.06
C ILE A 83 -12.61 13.91 -1.43
N THR A 84 -11.86 12.88 -1.85
CA THR A 84 -11.73 12.50 -3.26
C THR A 84 -13.06 11.99 -3.82
N THR A 85 -13.49 12.49 -4.97
CA THR A 85 -14.72 12.03 -5.64
C THR A 85 -14.54 10.64 -6.25
N GLU A 86 -15.64 9.92 -6.51
CA GLU A 86 -15.59 8.61 -7.16
C GLU A 86 -14.99 8.69 -8.58
N ALA A 87 -15.30 9.76 -9.32
CA ALA A 87 -14.75 9.99 -10.66
C ALA A 87 -13.22 10.16 -10.64
N GLU A 88 -12.67 10.92 -9.68
CA GLU A 88 -11.22 11.07 -9.52
C GLU A 88 -10.53 9.76 -9.13
N ALA A 89 -11.14 8.99 -8.22
CA ALA A 89 -10.63 7.68 -7.83
C ALA A 89 -10.60 6.71 -9.03
N LYS A 90 -11.70 6.67 -9.79
CA LYS A 90 -11.83 5.85 -11.00
C LYS A 90 -10.81 6.23 -12.07
N ALA A 91 -10.52 7.53 -12.24
CA ALA A 91 -9.48 8.00 -13.16
C ALA A 91 -8.08 7.49 -12.78
N ALA A 92 -7.81 7.29 -11.48
CA ALA A 92 -6.59 6.66 -10.98
C ALA A 92 -6.66 5.12 -10.98
N GLY A 93 -7.76 4.53 -11.47
CA GLY A 93 -7.97 3.08 -11.49
C GLY A 93 -8.29 2.47 -10.14
N ILE A 94 -8.85 3.25 -9.22
CA ILE A 94 -9.18 2.86 -7.83
C ILE A 94 -10.69 2.70 -7.71
N GLU A 95 -11.13 1.57 -7.17
CA GLU A 95 -12.52 1.35 -6.77
C GLU A 95 -12.75 1.98 -5.39
N LYS A 96 -13.47 3.11 -5.35
CA LYS A 96 -13.73 3.82 -4.09
C LYS A 96 -14.81 3.09 -3.29
N MET A 97 -14.55 2.86 -2.01
CA MET A 97 -15.44 2.14 -1.09
C MET A 97 -15.46 2.83 0.28
N THR A 98 -16.41 2.44 1.14
CA THR A 98 -16.39 2.72 2.58
C THR A 98 -15.33 1.88 3.28
N LEU A 99 -14.97 2.24 4.51
CA LEU A 99 -13.99 1.49 5.29
C LEU A 99 -14.51 0.09 5.61
N GLU A 100 -15.78 -0.02 5.97
CA GLU A 100 -16.48 -1.25 6.34
C GLU A 100 -16.48 -2.27 5.20
N GLU A 101 -16.59 -1.81 3.95
CA GLU A 101 -16.50 -2.64 2.74
C GLU A 101 -15.05 -3.08 2.44
N ILE A 102 -14.06 -2.26 2.78
CA ILE A 102 -12.64 -2.52 2.49
C ILE A 102 -12.07 -3.63 3.36
N TRP A 103 -12.35 -3.61 4.66
CA TRP A 103 -11.75 -4.52 5.64
C TRP A 103 -11.84 -6.01 5.26
N PRO A 104 -12.99 -6.54 4.82
CA PRO A 104 -13.08 -7.96 4.45
C PRO A 104 -12.43 -8.30 3.10
N LEU A 105 -12.05 -7.32 2.28
CA LEU A 105 -11.55 -7.52 0.92
C LEU A 105 -10.04 -7.36 0.77
N ALA A 106 -9.38 -6.65 1.69
CA ALA A 106 -8.00 -6.25 1.55
C ALA A 106 -7.02 -7.37 1.94
N ASP A 107 -6.16 -7.81 1.00
CA ASP A 107 -4.99 -8.64 1.32
C ASP A 107 -3.84 -7.77 1.87
N TYR A 108 -3.74 -6.54 1.37
CA TYR A 108 -2.75 -5.54 1.80
C TYR A 108 -3.46 -4.21 2.06
N ILE A 109 -3.00 -3.48 3.08
CA ILE A 109 -3.50 -2.14 3.41
C ILE A 109 -2.31 -1.17 3.47
N THR A 110 -2.43 -0.03 2.80
CA THR A 110 -1.47 1.07 2.90
C THR A 110 -2.17 2.37 3.26
N VAL A 111 -1.51 3.19 4.09
CA VAL A 111 -2.09 4.42 4.65
C VAL A 111 -1.29 5.63 4.19
N HIS A 112 -1.99 6.57 3.56
CA HIS A 112 -1.46 7.81 3.01
C HIS A 112 -2.31 9.03 3.41
N THR A 113 -2.91 8.99 4.60
CA THR A 113 -3.68 10.10 5.17
C THR A 113 -2.79 11.03 5.99
N PRO A 114 -3.08 12.35 6.04
CA PRO A 114 -2.44 13.22 7.04
C PRO A 114 -2.82 12.76 8.44
N LEU A 115 -1.97 13.02 9.45
CA LEU A 115 -2.29 12.77 10.85
C LEU A 115 -3.11 13.94 11.42
N ILE A 116 -4.42 13.74 11.55
CA ILE A 116 -5.38 14.70 12.12
C ILE A 116 -6.36 13.95 13.04
N PRO A 117 -7.16 14.62 13.90
CA PRO A 117 -8.12 13.92 14.76
C PRO A 117 -9.04 12.96 14.01
N ALA A 118 -9.48 13.32 12.80
CA ALA A 118 -10.35 12.49 11.97
C ALA A 118 -9.69 11.22 11.41
N THR A 119 -8.36 11.15 11.34
CA THR A 119 -7.59 10.01 10.78
C THR A 119 -6.78 9.26 11.83
N ARG A 120 -6.65 9.84 13.03
CA ARG A 120 -5.97 9.23 14.17
C ARG A 120 -6.70 7.94 14.56
N SER A 121 -5.94 6.87 14.72
CA SER A 121 -6.45 5.55 15.14
C SER A 121 -7.53 4.96 14.23
N LYS A 122 -7.55 5.28 12.93
CA LYS A 122 -8.50 4.64 11.99
C LYS A 122 -8.22 3.15 11.75
N LEU A 123 -6.98 2.71 11.96
CA LEU A 123 -6.63 1.29 12.04
C LEU A 123 -6.46 0.93 13.52
N ASN A 124 -7.50 0.33 14.10
CA ASN A 124 -7.52 -0.11 15.48
C ASN A 124 -8.33 -1.41 15.62
N PHE A 125 -8.22 -2.07 16.77
CA PHE A 125 -9.16 -3.11 17.13
C PHE A 125 -10.49 -2.47 17.51
N SER A 126 -11.57 -2.91 16.87
CA SER A 126 -12.93 -2.64 17.32
C SER A 126 -13.14 -3.40 18.63
N VAL A 127 -13.46 -2.69 19.71
CA VAL A 127 -13.90 -3.30 20.98
C VAL A 127 -15.42 -3.34 20.98
#